data_AF-A0A924IXW2-F1
#
_entry.id   AF-A0A924IXW2-F1
#
_cell.length_a   1.000
_cell.length_b   1.000
_cell.length_c   1.000
_cell.angle_alpha   90.00
_cell.angle_beta   90.00
_cell.angle_gamma   90.00
#
_symmetry.space_group_name_H-M   'P 1'
#
loop_
_entity.id
_entity.type
_entity.pdbx_description
1 polymer ?
#
loop_
_entity_poly.entity_id
_entity_poly.type
_entity_poly.pdbx_seq_one_letter_code
_entity_poly.pdbx_strand_id
1 'polypeptide(L)'
;KREKIDESITSEYQQLLTVLQKSEENLLDKNKAEIKNLIVDEIIKRYQYQEGLYEYYLKNNSAIKKATSVLNTSAQYKNILKM
;
A
#
# COMPACT_ATOMS: atom_id res chain seq x y z
N LYS A 1 10.57 47.68 -12.64
CA LYS A 1 10.17 47.25 -11.27
C LYS A 1 9.03 46.21 -11.30
N ARG A 2 8.06 46.31 -12.22
CA ARG A 2 6.99 45.30 -12.40
C ARG A 2 7.50 43.95 -12.97
N GLU A 3 8.42 43.98 -13.94
CA GLU A 3 8.97 42.75 -14.55
C GLU A 3 9.75 41.86 -13.57
N LYS A 4 10.55 42.44 -12.67
CA LYS A 4 11.24 41.67 -11.62
C LYS A 4 10.30 41.01 -10.61
N ILE A 5 9.10 41.54 -10.43
CA ILE A 5 8.08 40.96 -9.54
C ILE A 5 7.44 39.74 -10.24
N ASP A 6 7.18 39.84 -11.55
CA ASP A 6 6.67 38.73 -12.36
C ASP A 6 7.65 37.55 -12.44
N GLU A 7 8.94 37.84 -12.59
CA GLU A 7 10.00 36.80 -12.58
C GLU A 7 10.11 36.11 -11.21
N SER A 8 10.01 36.86 -10.11
CA SER A 8 10.03 36.29 -8.74
C SER A 8 8.84 35.37 -8.50
N ILE A 9 7.63 35.83 -8.86
CA ILE A 9 6.40 35.05 -8.70
C ILE A 9 6.45 33.77 -9.55
N THR A 10 6.95 33.87 -10.77
CA THR A 10 7.11 32.70 -11.66
C THR A 10 8.10 31.69 -11.07
N SER A 11 9.23 32.16 -10.52
CA SER A 11 10.22 31.30 -9.86
C SER A 11 9.62 30.59 -8.64
N GLU A 12 8.92 31.32 -7.77
CA GLU A 12 8.26 30.78 -6.58
C GLU A 12 7.20 29.74 -6.96
N TYR A 13 6.43 29.99 -8.02
CA TYR A 13 5.44 29.05 -8.54
C TYR A 13 6.09 27.76 -9.06
N GLN A 14 7.19 27.84 -9.80
CA GLN A 14 7.93 26.67 -10.28
C GLN A 14 8.55 25.87 -9.12
N GLN A 15 9.05 26.55 -8.09
CA GLN A 15 9.52 25.91 -6.87
C GLN A 15 8.39 25.15 -6.17
N LEU A 16 7.21 25.76 -6.05
CA LEU A 16 6.04 25.10 -5.47
C LEU A 16 5.65 23.84 -6.26
N LEU A 17 5.60 23.92 -7.60
CA LEU A 17 5.32 22.77 -8.46
C LEU A 17 6.33 21.63 -8.25
N THR A 18 7.61 21.96 -8.15
CA THR A 18 8.68 20.99 -7.93
C THR A 18 8.52 20.30 -6.56
N VAL A 19 8.17 21.06 -5.52
CA VAL A 19 7.92 20.52 -4.17
C VAL A 19 6.70 19.61 -4.17
N LEU A 20 5.64 19.99 -4.88
CA LEU A 20 4.43 19.15 -5.01
C LEU A 20 4.74 17.82 -5.70
N GLN A 21 5.41 17.85 -6.85
CA GLN A 21 5.81 16.64 -7.58
C GLN A 21 6.66 15.71 -6.69
N LYS A 22 7.64 16.27 -5.98
CA LYS A 22 8.47 15.48 -5.05
C LYS A 22 7.64 14.89 -3.91
N SER A 23 6.65 15.63 -3.40
CA SER A 23 5.73 15.11 -2.39
C SER A 23 4.89 13.95 -2.93
N GLU A 24 4.40 14.06 -4.16
CA GLU A 24 3.63 12.99 -4.82
C GLU A 24 4.49 11.73 -5.01
N GLU A 25 5.73 11.88 -5.51
CA GLU A 25 6.68 10.77 -5.65
C GLU A 25 6.96 10.09 -4.30
N ASN A 26 7.19 10.87 -3.25
CA ASN A 26 7.40 10.33 -1.90
C ASN A 26 6.18 9.56 -1.38
N LEU A 27 4.96 10.04 -1.68
CA LEU A 27 3.73 9.34 -1.33
C LEU A 27 3.57 8.04 -2.12
N LEU A 28 3.94 8.03 -3.41
CA LEU A 28 3.95 6.81 -4.22
C LEU A 28 4.94 5.80 -3.69
N ASP A 29 6.16 6.21 -3.35
CA ASP A 29 7.17 5.32 -2.78
C ASP A 29 6.76 4.80 -1.40
N LYS A 30 6.19 5.65 -0.54
CA LYS A 30 5.66 5.25 0.76
C LYS A 30 4.58 4.18 0.65
N ASN A 31 3.67 4.31 -0.32
CA ASN A 31 2.53 3.41 -0.48
C ASN A 31 2.77 2.31 -1.53
N LYS A 32 3.97 2.21 -2.08
CA LYS A 32 4.34 1.31 -3.17
C LYS A 32 3.97 -0.15 -2.92
N ALA A 33 4.17 -0.63 -1.70
CA ALA A 33 3.85 -2.01 -1.34
C ALA A 33 2.33 -2.28 -1.41
N GLU A 34 1.52 -1.38 -0.88
CA GLU A 34 0.05 -1.48 -0.91
C GLU A 34 -0.48 -1.38 -2.34
N ILE A 35 -0.01 -0.39 -3.12
CA ILE A 35 -0.39 -0.22 -4.53
C ILE A 35 -0.07 -1.49 -5.33
N LYS A 36 1.12 -2.08 -5.13
CA LYS A 36 1.48 -3.35 -5.78
C LYS A 36 0.54 -4.48 -5.40
N ASN A 37 0.19 -4.61 -4.12
CA ASN A 37 -0.74 -5.65 -3.67
C ASN A 37 -2.12 -5.47 -4.33
N LEU A 38 -2.65 -4.24 -4.38
CA LEU A 38 -3.92 -3.96 -5.04
C LEU A 38 -3.89 -4.31 -6.53
N ILE A 39 -2.79 -3.99 -7.24
CA ILE A 39 -2.63 -4.35 -8.65
C ILE A 39 -2.57 -5.88 -8.82
N VAL A 40 -1.84 -6.59 -7.96
CA VAL A 40 -1.77 -8.05 -8.00
C VAL A 40 -3.14 -8.67 -7.77
N ASP A 41 -3.90 -8.18 -6.79
CA ASP A 41 -5.25 -8.67 -6.51
C ASP A 41 -6.17 -8.49 -7.73
N GLU A 42 -6.11 -7.34 -8.40
CA GLU A 42 -6.89 -7.10 -9.63
C GLU A 42 -6.44 -7.97 -10.81
N ILE A 43 -5.14 -8.24 -10.97
CA ILE A 43 -4.62 -9.17 -11.98
C ILE A 43 -5.15 -10.58 -11.72
N ILE A 44 -5.06 -11.06 -10.48
CA ILE A 44 -5.52 -12.41 -10.13
C ILE A 44 -7.03 -12.54 -10.38
N LYS A 45 -7.84 -11.56 -9.98
CA LYS A 45 -9.28 -11.56 -10.27
C LYS A 45 -9.59 -11.65 -11.77
N ARG A 46 -8.77 -11.02 -12.62
CA ARG A 46 -8.96 -11.04 -14.08
C ARG A 46 -8.62 -12.38 -14.71
N TYR A 47 -7.60 -13.09 -14.22
CA TYR A 47 -7.09 -14.32 -14.86
C TYR A 47 -7.53 -15.62 -14.17
N GLN A 48 -7.81 -15.58 -12.87
CA GLN A 48 -8.16 -16.76 -12.06
C GLN A 48 -9.49 -16.60 -11.31
N TYR A 49 -10.23 -15.52 -11.59
CA TYR A 49 -11.50 -15.21 -10.94
C TYR A 49 -11.35 -15.18 -9.40
N GLN A 50 -12.46 -15.36 -8.66
CA GLN A 50 -12.44 -15.28 -7.21
C GLN A 50 -11.69 -16.45 -6.55
N GLU A 51 -11.71 -17.65 -7.15
CA GLU A 51 -11.06 -18.84 -6.59
C GLU A 51 -9.54 -18.66 -6.49
N GLY A 52 -8.88 -18.19 -7.55
CA GLY A 52 -7.44 -17.93 -7.52
C GLY A 52 -7.04 -16.82 -6.54
N LEU A 53 -7.92 -15.83 -6.32
CA LEU A 53 -7.69 -14.79 -5.32
C LEU A 53 -7.65 -15.38 -3.91
N TYR A 54 -8.58 -16.27 -3.58
CA TYR A 54 -8.58 -16.94 -2.27
C TYR A 54 -7.39 -17.87 -2.11
N GLU A 55 -7.03 -18.66 -3.13
CA GLU A 55 -5.83 -19.49 -3.08
C GLU A 55 -4.55 -18.68 -2.87
N TYR A 56 -4.44 -17.54 -3.54
CA TYR A 56 -3.33 -16.61 -3.35
C TYR A 56 -3.29 -16.08 -1.91
N TYR A 57 -4.42 -15.64 -1.36
CA TYR A 57 -4.46 -15.15 0.01
C TYR A 57 -4.13 -16.23 1.04
N LEU A 58 -4.63 -17.46 0.88
CA LEU A 58 -4.29 -18.58 1.76
C LEU A 58 -2.77 -18.81 1.83
N LYS A 59 -2.04 -18.61 0.72
CA LYS A 59 -0.59 -18.82 0.63
C LYS A 59 0.25 -17.60 0.99
N ASN A 60 -0.25 -16.38 0.79
CA ASN A 60 0.57 -15.16 0.84
C ASN A 60 0.17 -14.18 1.94
N ASN A 61 -1.08 -14.22 2.43
CA ASN A 61 -1.55 -13.27 3.43
C ASN A 61 -0.97 -13.60 4.82
N SER A 62 -0.27 -12.63 5.43
CA SER A 62 0.37 -12.79 6.73
C SER A 62 -0.64 -12.96 7.88
N ALA A 63 -1.79 -12.29 7.81
CA ALA A 63 -2.86 -12.41 8.80
C ALA A 63 -3.47 -13.81 8.76
N ILE A 64 -3.72 -14.35 7.56
CA ILE A 64 -4.21 -15.73 7.41
C ILE A 64 -3.19 -16.72 7.97
N LYS A 65 -1.90 -16.61 7.59
CA LYS A 65 -0.84 -17.46 8.14
C LYS A 65 -0.77 -17.41 9.66
N LYS A 66 -0.87 -16.20 10.23
CA LYS A 66 -0.83 -16.02 11.68
C LYS A 66 -2.06 -16.61 12.35
N ALA A 67 -3.25 -16.42 11.79
CA ALA A 67 -4.49 -17.02 12.27
C ALA A 67 -4.40 -18.55 12.24
N THR A 68 -3.96 -19.15 11.13
CA THR A 68 -3.75 -20.60 11.02
C THR A 68 -2.74 -21.10 12.05
N SER A 69 -1.63 -20.38 12.27
CA SER A 69 -0.63 -20.74 13.27
C SER A 69 -1.19 -20.69 14.71
N VAL A 70 -1.97 -19.67 15.04
CA VAL A 70 -2.62 -19.54 16.34
C VAL A 70 -3.63 -20.66 16.56
N LEU A 71 -4.51 -20.91 15.58
CA LEU A 71 -5.54 -21.95 15.67
C LEU A 71 -4.94 -23.37 15.77
N ASN A 72 -3.82 -23.62 15.09
CA ASN A 72 -3.12 -24.91 15.15
C ASN A 72 -2.34 -25.09 16.46
N THR A 73 -2.10 -24.03 17.23
CA THR A 73 -1.34 -24.11 18.48
C THR A 73 -2.29 -24.07 19.68
N SER A 74 -2.68 -25.25 20.17
CA SER A 74 -3.64 -25.41 21.28
C SER A 74 -3.30 -24.53 22.50
N ALA A 75 -2.01 -24.40 22.86
CA ALA A 75 -1.58 -23.55 23.96
C ALA A 75 -1.81 -22.04 23.70
N GLN A 76 -1.50 -21.55 22.50
CA GLN A 76 -1.72 -20.14 22.15
C GLN A 76 -3.22 -19.83 22.05
N TYR A 77 -3.97 -20.74 21.43
CA TYR A 77 -5.42 -20.61 21.30
C TYR A 77 -6.12 -20.59 22.66
N LYS A 78 -5.80 -21.53 23.56
CA LYS A 78 -6.36 -21.57 24.93
C LYS A 78 -5.98 -20.33 25.74
N ASN A 79 -4.75 -19.85 25.61
CA ASN A 79 -4.31 -18.62 26.27
C ASN A 79 -5.13 -17.40 25.81
N ILE A 80 -5.44 -17.29 24.52
CA ILE A 80 -6.33 -16.24 23.99
C ILE A 80 -7.75 -16.38 24.56
N LEU A 81 -8.26 -17.62 24.62
CA LEU A 81 -9.60 -17.91 25.17
C LEU A 81 -9.68 -17.81 26.70
N LYS A 82 -8.54 -17.63 27.39
CA LYS A 82 -8.44 -17.63 28.87
C LYS A 82 -9.04 -18.89 29.51
N MET A 83 -8.84 -20.05 28.86
CA MET A 83 -9.24 -21.37 29.36
C MET A 83 -8.09 -22.16 29.95
#